data_AF-A0A962WEC8-F1
#
_entry.id   AF-A0A962WEC8-F1
#
_cell.length_a   1.000
_cell.length_b   1.000
_cell.length_c   1.000
_cell.angle_alpha   90.00
_cell.angle_beta   90.00
_cell.angle_gamma   90.00
#
_symmetry.space_group_name_H-M   'P 1'
#
loop_
_entity.id
_entity.type
_entity.pdbx_description
1 polymer ?
#
loop_
_entity_poly.entity_id
_entity_poly.type
_entity_poly.pdbx_seq_one_letter_code
_entity_poly.pdbx_strand_id
1 'polypeptide(L)'
;MKQRSLMQVVLLGGALSLATLSGVSCASNDAKSAANPEMDKFTAAYSAAEAEVKKAGKTGFEWRDTGKFMKEAKAAADGGDFAKAMKLVAKAQQQGELAQKQAADQANPDFHF
;
A
#
# COMPACT_ATOMS: atom_id res chain seq x y z
N MET A 1 -14.36 -29.27 15.49
CA MET A 1 -13.55 -28.60 16.53
C MET A 1 -13.83 -27.10 16.52
N LYS A 2 -14.36 -26.60 17.63
CA LYS A 2 -14.30 -25.23 18.19
C LYS A 2 -14.40 -24.00 17.24
N GLN A 3 -15.59 -23.41 17.19
CA GLN A 3 -15.75 -21.95 17.10
C GLN A 3 -15.05 -21.27 18.29
N ARG A 4 -14.44 -20.09 18.06
CA ARG A 4 -14.47 -18.93 18.98
C ARG A 4 -13.77 -17.71 18.36
N SER A 5 -14.60 -16.79 17.89
CA SER A 5 -14.40 -15.34 18.00
C SER A 5 -13.74 -14.96 19.34
N LEU A 6 -12.85 -13.96 19.34
CA LEU A 6 -12.75 -12.92 20.37
C LEU A 6 -11.62 -11.95 20.03
N MET A 7 -12.00 -10.78 19.51
CA MET A 7 -11.42 -9.52 19.99
C MET A 7 -11.31 -9.60 21.51
N GLN A 8 -10.12 -9.47 22.08
CA GLN A 8 -9.96 -8.83 23.39
C GLN A 8 -8.47 -8.61 23.71
N VAL A 9 -8.13 -7.32 23.77
CA VAL A 9 -7.47 -6.71 24.93
C VAL A 9 -6.06 -7.22 25.23
N VAL A 10 -5.08 -6.43 24.77
CA VAL A 10 -3.92 -6.12 25.62
C VAL A 10 -3.81 -4.60 25.71
N LEU A 11 -4.46 -4.07 26.75
CA LEU A 11 -4.23 -2.75 27.33
C LEU A 11 -3.09 -2.89 28.36
N LEU A 12 -1.92 -2.35 28.05
CA LEU A 12 -0.92 -1.88 29.02
C LEU A 12 -0.30 -0.64 28.35
N GLY A 13 -0.41 0.58 28.86
CA GLY A 13 -0.27 0.99 30.25
C GLY A 13 1.06 1.76 30.34
N GLY A 14 1.03 3.07 30.10
CA GLY A 14 2.22 3.91 30.07
C GLY A 14 1.89 5.39 29.93
N ALA A 15 1.22 5.96 30.92
CA ALA A 15 1.12 7.40 31.10
C ALA A 15 2.41 7.90 31.75
N LEU A 16 3.15 8.80 31.12
CA LEU A 16 4.14 9.62 31.84
C LEU A 16 4.43 10.95 31.13
N SER A 17 4.07 12.02 31.85
CA SER A 17 4.63 13.36 31.82
C SER A 17 4.18 14.36 30.75
N LEU A 18 3.13 15.08 31.17
CA LEU A 18 2.85 16.48 30.87
C LEU A 18 4.05 17.37 31.25
N ALA A 19 4.64 18.08 30.28
CA ALA A 19 5.50 19.23 30.52
C ALA A 19 5.03 20.39 29.64
N THR A 20 4.65 21.47 30.31
CA THR A 20 4.06 22.68 29.77
C THR A 20 5.11 23.72 29.39
N LEU A 21 4.69 24.57 28.44
CA LEU A 21 4.95 26.02 28.33
C LEU A 21 6.04 26.56 27.37
N SER A 22 5.53 27.25 26.35
CA SER A 22 5.93 28.56 25.80
C SER A 22 7.30 28.75 25.13
N GLY A 23 7.24 28.91 23.80
CA GLY A 23 8.22 29.62 22.98
C GLY A 23 7.53 30.19 21.74
N VAL A 24 7.46 31.52 21.66
CA VAL A 24 6.89 32.29 20.55
C VAL A 24 7.88 32.37 19.39
N SER A 25 7.35 32.24 18.18
CA SER A 25 7.86 32.74 16.90
C SER A 25 9.26 32.32 16.44
N CYS A 26 9.29 31.38 15.50
CA CYS A 26 9.82 31.69 14.17
C CYS A 26 8.73 31.31 13.17
N ALA A 27 8.25 32.31 12.43
CA ALA A 27 7.46 32.12 11.24
C ALA A 27 8.36 31.46 10.18
N SER A 28 8.43 30.14 10.21
CA SER A 28 8.76 29.37 9.02
C SER A 28 7.46 29.30 8.24
N ASN A 29 7.33 30.18 7.25
CA ASN A 29 6.46 29.91 6.11
C ASN A 29 7.07 28.72 5.35
N ASP A 30 7.01 27.54 5.96
CA ASP A 30 7.05 26.31 5.20
C ASP A 30 5.80 26.36 4.35
N ALA A 31 6.00 26.61 3.06
CA ALA A 31 5.01 26.37 2.04
C ALA A 31 4.59 24.90 2.18
N LYS A 32 3.63 24.65 3.07
CA LYS A 32 2.86 23.43 3.15
C LYS A 32 2.14 23.40 1.83
N SER A 33 2.77 22.78 0.82
CA SER A 33 2.13 22.28 -0.39
C SER A 33 0.72 21.91 0.02
N ALA A 34 -0.27 22.58 -0.58
CA ALA A 34 -1.67 22.36 -0.26
C ALA A 34 -1.89 20.85 -0.15
N ALA A 35 -2.10 20.36 1.08
CA ALA A 35 -2.14 18.94 1.34
C ALA A 35 -3.30 18.37 0.50
N ASN A 36 -2.98 17.53 -0.48
CA ASN A 36 -4.00 16.86 -1.27
C ASN A 36 -4.21 15.46 -0.67
N PRO A 37 -5.27 15.27 0.13
CA PRO A 37 -5.52 14.00 0.81
C PRO A 37 -5.74 12.84 -0.17
N GLU A 38 -6.13 13.10 -1.42
CA GLU A 38 -6.24 12.06 -2.45
C GLU A 38 -4.88 11.63 -2.98
N MET A 39 -3.94 12.57 -3.14
CA MET A 39 -2.56 12.25 -3.51
C MET A 39 -1.85 11.43 -2.43
N ASP A 40 -2.10 11.73 -1.15
CA ASP A 40 -1.54 10.96 -0.04
C ASP A 40 -2.07 9.52 -0.04
N LYS A 41 -3.39 9.34 -0.21
CA LYS A 41 -4.02 8.01 -0.34
C LYS A 41 -3.49 7.24 -1.54
N PHE A 42 -3.36 7.91 -2.69
CA PHE A 42 -2.78 7.32 -3.90
C PHE A 42 -1.34 6.89 -3.65
N THR A 43 -0.51 7.73 -3.05
CA THR A 43 0.90 7.43 -2.77
C THR A 43 1.04 6.21 -1.86
N ALA A 44 0.22 6.12 -0.82
CA ALA A 44 0.19 4.95 0.06
C ALA A 44 -0.20 3.67 -0.69
N ALA A 45 -1.26 3.73 -1.51
CA ALA A 45 -1.73 2.59 -2.30
C ALA A 45 -0.69 2.18 -3.37
N TYR A 46 -0.08 3.16 -4.04
CA TYR A 46 0.95 2.94 -5.05
C TYR A 46 2.16 2.24 -4.44
N SER A 47 2.62 2.67 -3.26
CA SER A 47 3.73 2.03 -2.54
C SER A 47 3.41 0.57 -2.18
N ALA A 48 2.20 0.30 -1.70
CA ALA A 48 1.75 -1.06 -1.40
C ALA A 48 1.73 -1.95 -2.66
N ALA A 49 1.14 -1.45 -3.75
CA ALA A 49 1.14 -2.17 -5.02
C ALA A 49 2.56 -2.40 -5.54
N GLU A 50 3.44 -1.40 -5.49
CA GLU A 50 4.82 -1.52 -5.93
C GLU A 50 5.57 -2.62 -5.16
N ALA A 51 5.32 -2.76 -3.86
CA ALA A 51 5.90 -3.82 -3.05
C ALA A 51 5.47 -5.22 -3.55
N GLU A 52 4.18 -5.44 -3.82
CA GLU A 52 3.68 -6.72 -4.32
C GLU A 52 4.17 -7.03 -5.74
N VAL A 53 4.20 -6.01 -6.61
CA VAL A 53 4.75 -6.14 -7.97
C VAL A 53 6.24 -6.49 -7.92
N LYS A 54 7.03 -5.85 -7.05
CA LYS A 54 8.45 -6.19 -6.86
C LYS A 54 8.64 -7.61 -6.34
N LYS A 55 7.80 -8.08 -5.42
CA LYS A 55 7.85 -9.48 -4.95
C LYS A 55 7.56 -10.45 -6.10
N ALA A 56 6.54 -10.18 -6.91
CA ALA A 56 6.24 -10.98 -8.10
C ALA A 56 7.37 -10.94 -9.15
N GLY A 57 8.00 -9.79 -9.37
CA GLY A 57 9.16 -9.68 -10.28
C GLY A 57 10.34 -10.56 -9.87
N LYS A 58 10.57 -10.71 -8.55
CA LYS A 58 11.62 -11.59 -8.01
C LYS A 58 11.36 -13.08 -8.24
N THR A 59 10.11 -13.49 -8.43
CA THR A 59 9.77 -14.90 -8.69
C THR A 59 9.82 -15.24 -10.17
N GLY A 60 9.90 -14.24 -11.06
CA GLY A 60 9.81 -14.43 -12.51
C GLY A 60 8.38 -14.65 -13.03
N PHE A 61 7.37 -14.54 -12.17
CA PHE A 61 5.96 -14.72 -12.50
C PHE A 61 5.19 -13.42 -12.73
N GLU A 62 5.88 -12.27 -12.77
CA GLU A 62 5.23 -10.99 -13.03
C GLU A 62 4.53 -11.00 -14.41
N TRP A 63 3.29 -10.53 -14.44
CA TRP A 63 2.53 -10.42 -15.68
C TRP A 63 2.90 -9.17 -16.47
N ARG A 64 2.91 -9.29 -17.80
CA ARG A 64 3.39 -8.25 -18.75
C ARG A 64 2.82 -6.85 -18.51
N ASP A 65 1.54 -6.74 -18.13
CA ASP A 65 0.84 -5.44 -18.01
C ASP A 65 0.94 -4.81 -16.62
N THR A 66 1.42 -5.52 -15.60
CA THR A 66 1.42 -5.05 -14.22
C THR A 66 2.19 -3.73 -14.06
N GLY A 67 3.41 -3.66 -14.61
CA GLY A 67 4.21 -2.43 -14.62
C GLY A 67 3.62 -1.30 -15.48
N LYS A 68 2.80 -1.63 -16.49
CA LYS A 68 2.08 -0.61 -17.29
C LYS A 68 0.97 0.03 -16.46
N PHE A 69 0.22 -0.73 -15.68
CA PHE A 69 -0.80 -0.18 -14.79
C PHE A 69 -0.21 0.77 -13.76
N MET A 70 0.95 0.46 -13.18
CA MET A 70 1.65 1.37 -12.27
C MET A 70 2.00 2.71 -12.97
N LYS A 71 2.57 2.66 -14.17
CA LYS A 71 2.90 3.88 -14.94
C LYS A 71 1.65 4.70 -15.27
N GLU A 72 0.59 4.06 -15.76
CA GLU A 72 -0.67 4.74 -16.07
C GLU A 72 -1.36 5.30 -14.82
N ALA A 73 -1.24 4.61 -13.68
CA ALA A 73 -1.79 5.08 -12.43
C ALA A 73 -1.11 6.36 -11.96
N LYS A 74 0.23 6.41 -12.04
CA LYS A 74 1.00 7.61 -11.73
C LYS A 74 0.62 8.76 -12.66
N ALA A 75 0.55 8.51 -13.97
CA ALA A 75 0.13 9.53 -14.93
C ALA A 75 -1.29 10.06 -14.66
N ALA A 76 -2.22 9.17 -14.27
CA ALA A 76 -3.58 9.57 -13.90
C ALA A 76 -3.60 10.43 -12.61
N ALA A 77 -2.85 10.05 -11.58
CA ALA A 77 -2.76 10.81 -10.33
C ALA A 77 -2.10 12.19 -10.54
N ASP A 78 -1.02 12.25 -11.33
CA ASP A 78 -0.35 13.50 -11.69
C ASP A 78 -1.29 14.42 -12.50
N GLY A 79 -2.24 13.84 -13.25
CA GLY A 79 -3.32 14.55 -13.95
C GLY A 79 -4.58 14.85 -13.10
N GLY A 80 -4.58 14.47 -11.81
CA GLY A 80 -5.71 14.68 -10.89
C GLY A 80 -6.87 13.68 -11.01
N ASP A 81 -6.76 12.67 -11.89
CA ASP A 81 -7.74 11.58 -12.00
C ASP A 81 -7.44 10.46 -10.99
N PHE A 82 -7.68 10.76 -9.71
CA PHE A 82 -7.43 9.83 -8.62
C PHE A 82 -8.32 8.58 -8.68
N ALA A 83 -9.53 8.68 -9.24
CA ALA A 83 -10.43 7.54 -9.40
C ALA A 83 -9.85 6.50 -10.37
N LYS A 84 -9.32 6.95 -11.52
CA LYS A 84 -8.61 6.08 -12.46
C LYS A 84 -7.29 5.58 -11.87
N ALA A 85 -6.54 6.45 -11.20
CA ALA A 85 -5.27 6.10 -10.57
C ALA A 85 -5.43 4.95 -9.57
N MET A 86 -6.40 5.06 -8.65
CA MET A 86 -6.69 4.03 -7.64
C MET A 86 -7.13 2.70 -8.26
N LYS A 87 -7.95 2.74 -9.34
CA LYS A 87 -8.34 1.51 -10.06
C LYS A 87 -7.14 0.80 -10.70
N LEU A 88 -6.21 1.56 -11.27
CA LEU A 88 -5.01 1.01 -11.91
C LEU A 88 -4.04 0.45 -10.87
N VAL A 89 -3.81 1.14 -9.76
CA VAL A 89 -3.01 0.65 -8.62
C VAL A 89 -3.60 -0.64 -8.06
N ALA A 90 -4.92 -0.70 -7.84
CA ALA A 90 -5.57 -1.89 -7.33
C ALA A 90 -5.40 -3.09 -8.26
N LYS A 91 -5.52 -2.89 -9.59
CA LYS A 91 -5.23 -3.93 -10.58
C LYS A 91 -3.78 -4.42 -10.51
N ALA A 92 -2.83 -3.49 -10.44
CA ALA A 92 -1.42 -3.85 -10.34
C ALA A 92 -1.12 -4.65 -9.06
N GLN A 93 -1.68 -4.23 -7.93
CA GLN A 93 -1.56 -4.96 -6.67
C GLN A 93 -2.13 -6.38 -6.78
N GLN A 94 -3.36 -6.52 -7.27
CA GLN A 94 -3.99 -7.83 -7.45
C GLN A 94 -3.18 -8.75 -8.37
N GLN A 95 -2.62 -8.22 -9.46
CA GLN A 95 -1.76 -9.00 -10.34
C GLN A 95 -0.44 -9.40 -9.67
N GLY A 96 0.15 -8.52 -8.86
CA GLY A 96 1.34 -8.84 -8.06
C GLY A 96 1.07 -9.96 -7.05
N GLU A 97 -0.06 -9.93 -6.35
CA GLU A 97 -0.46 -10.97 -5.40
C GLU A 97 -0.75 -12.30 -6.10
N LEU A 98 -1.48 -12.27 -7.22
CA LEU A 98 -1.79 -13.47 -8.02
C LEU A 98 -0.54 -14.11 -8.62
N ALA A 99 0.41 -13.30 -9.11
CA ALA A 99 1.68 -13.78 -9.62
C ALA A 99 2.52 -14.47 -8.52
N GLN A 100 2.53 -13.92 -7.30
CA GLN A 100 3.17 -14.57 -6.17
C GLN A 100 2.51 -15.90 -5.82
N LYS A 101 1.17 -15.94 -5.82
CA LYS A 101 0.43 -17.19 -5.59
C LYS A 101 0.73 -18.22 -6.67
N GLN A 102 0.72 -17.82 -7.94
CA GLN A 102 1.08 -18.70 -9.05
C GLN A 102 2.50 -19.26 -8.90
N ALA A 103 3.45 -18.42 -8.49
CA ALA A 103 4.81 -18.88 -8.23
C ALA A 103 4.87 -19.94 -7.12
N ALA A 104 4.11 -19.76 -6.04
CA ALA A 104 4.04 -20.72 -4.95
C ALA A 104 3.36 -22.03 -5.36
N ASP A 105 2.24 -21.96 -6.08
CA ASP A 105 1.50 -23.13 -6.55
C ASP A 105 2.34 -23.96 -7.55
N GLN A 106 3.17 -23.32 -8.37
CA GLN A 106 4.07 -24.01 -9.30
C GLN A 106 5.38 -24.51 -8.67
N ALA A 107 5.80 -23.93 -7.55
CA ALA A 107 6.94 -24.43 -6.79
C ALA A 107 6.63 -25.75 -6.05
N ASN A 108 5.35 -26.01 -5.75
CA ASN A 108 4.88 -27.26 -5.15
C ASN A 108 3.71 -27.84 -5.97
N PRO A 109 3.98 -28.42 -7.15
CA PRO A 109 2.94 -28.98 -7.98
C PRO A 109 2.36 -30.24 -7.31
N ASP A 110 1.14 -30.14 -6.82
CA ASP A 110 0.38 -31.27 -6.29
C ASP A 110 -0.25 -32.06 -7.45
N PHE A 111 0.33 -33.21 -7.78
CA PHE A 111 -0.13 -34.08 -8.88
C PHE A 111 -1.14 -35.10 -8.35
N HIS A 112 -2.42 -34.75 -8.35
CA HIS A 112 -3.51 -35.71 -8.18
C HIS A 112 -4.20 -35.96 -9.53
N PHE A 113 -4.04 -37.19 -10.04
CA PHE A 113 -4.70 -37.72 -11.25
C PHE A 113 -6.02 -38.42 -10.90
#